data_AF-A0A2P4Q3T2-F1
#
_entry.id   AF-A0A2P4Q3T2-F1
#
_cell.length_a   1.000
_cell.length_b   1.000
_cell.length_c   1.000
_cell.angle_alpha   90.00
_cell.angle_beta   90.00
_cell.angle_gamma   90.00
#
_symmetry.space_group_name_H-M   'P 1'
#
loop_
_entity.id
_entity.type
_entity.pdbx_description
1 polymer ?
#
loop_
_entity_poly.entity_id
_entity_poly.type
_entity_poly.pdbx_seq_one_letter_code
_entity_poly.pdbx_strand_id
1 'polypeptide(L)'
;MVQNETMVEPSLGFNSTDTSKTDSGKGFYDYSGSDVAVSPMVPVINEPINRSTDIDLLQQHSLPIVTSPNTPTSQSTVETARLQYFRSRNKDKGFSDKTINLLSSSVDNRSSRTVSSAIRVWEHWCNSQHVNPVTCPINKICEFFSDMLTFGKSYNTIAGYRSAISEIHERIDNFSVGTH
;
A
#
# COMPACT_ATOMS: atom_id res chain seq x y z
N MET A 1 64.08 14.28 15.99
CA MET A 1 63.12 14.66 14.93
C MET A 1 62.00 15.40 15.63
N VAL A 2 62.09 16.72 15.78
CA VAL A 2 61.61 17.76 14.84
C VAL A 2 60.07 17.66 14.69
N GLN A 3 59.33 18.39 15.55
CA GLN A 3 58.49 19.59 15.23
C GLN A 3 57.05 19.18 14.81
N ASN A 4 55.92 19.80 15.17
CA ASN A 4 55.50 21.00 15.93
C ASN A 4 53.99 20.87 16.29
N GLU A 5 53.59 21.54 17.38
CA GLU A 5 52.44 22.47 17.60
C GLU A 5 51.14 22.31 16.73
N THR A 6 49.89 22.54 17.17
CA THR A 6 49.32 23.59 18.04
C THR A 6 47.87 23.24 18.40
N MET A 7 47.48 23.53 19.65
CA MET A 7 46.10 23.57 20.16
C MET A 7 45.52 24.98 19.98
N VAL A 8 44.36 25.16 19.33
CA VAL A 8 43.50 26.35 19.51
C VAL A 8 42.03 26.02 19.14
N GLU A 9 41.15 26.01 20.13
CA GLU A 9 39.75 26.44 19.98
C GLU A 9 39.72 27.97 20.14
N PRO A 10 38.83 28.71 19.46
CA PRO A 10 37.96 29.58 20.25
C PRO A 10 36.54 29.76 19.70
N SER A 11 35.67 30.06 20.66
CA SER A 11 34.26 30.43 20.60
C SER A 11 33.96 31.84 20.06
N LEU A 12 32.66 32.05 19.75
CA LEU A 12 31.83 33.27 19.80
C LEU A 12 31.85 34.28 18.63
N GLY A 13 30.63 34.60 18.13
CA GLY A 13 30.33 35.88 17.48
C GLY A 13 29.12 35.89 16.54
N PHE A 14 28.02 36.52 16.97
CA PHE A 14 26.79 36.80 16.20
C PHE A 14 26.95 37.98 15.21
N ASN A 15 25.91 38.16 14.35
CA ASN A 15 25.40 39.36 13.62
C ASN A 15 25.54 39.25 12.09
N SER A 16 24.50 39.01 11.29
CA SER A 16 23.25 39.77 10.97
C SER A 16 23.40 40.78 9.82
N THR A 17 22.76 40.48 8.68
CA THR A 17 21.99 41.42 7.81
C THR A 17 21.24 40.55 6.79
N ASP A 18 19.97 40.18 7.04
CA ASP A 18 18.74 40.87 6.62
C ASP A 18 18.76 41.41 5.18
N THR A 19 17.93 40.81 4.33
CA THR A 19 17.09 41.53 3.36
C THR A 19 15.92 40.64 2.92
N SER A 20 14.79 40.84 3.62
CA SER A 20 13.42 40.96 3.08
C SER A 20 12.90 40.03 1.94
N LYS A 21 11.92 39.21 2.33
CA LYS A 21 10.57 38.97 1.74
C LYS A 21 10.39 38.85 0.22
N THR A 22 9.75 37.75 -0.20
CA THR A 22 8.38 37.66 -0.80
C THR A 22 8.11 36.18 -1.15
N ASP A 23 7.28 35.48 -0.37
CA ASP A 23 5.92 35.04 -0.72
C ASP A 23 5.67 34.77 -2.22
N SER A 24 5.55 33.48 -2.59
CA SER A 24 4.49 32.94 -3.45
C SER A 24 4.78 31.48 -3.79
N GLY A 25 3.86 30.59 -3.44
CA GLY A 25 3.87 29.19 -3.88
C GLY A 25 3.66 29.04 -5.38
N LYS A 26 4.21 27.93 -5.92
CA LYS A 26 3.87 27.18 -7.16
C LYS A 26 5.09 26.25 -7.40
N GLY A 27 4.97 24.93 -7.39
CA GLY A 27 4.12 24.13 -8.26
C GLY A 27 4.85 23.87 -9.58
N PHE A 28 5.84 22.96 -9.59
CA PHE A 28 6.52 22.52 -10.80
C PHE A 28 6.10 21.08 -11.13
N TYR A 29 5.20 20.96 -12.11
CA TYR A 29 5.02 19.74 -12.88
C TYR A 29 4.90 20.15 -14.35
N ASP A 30 6.01 20.01 -15.07
CA ASP A 30 6.01 20.02 -16.53
C ASP A 30 5.80 18.57 -16.99
N TYR A 31 4.56 18.22 -17.30
CA TYR A 31 4.27 17.10 -18.20
C TYR A 31 3.65 17.70 -19.45
N SER A 32 4.48 17.76 -20.50
CA SER A 32 4.02 18.05 -21.85
C SER A 32 3.27 16.83 -22.37
N GLY A 33 1.96 16.96 -22.51
CA GLY A 33 1.08 15.96 -23.09
C GLY A 33 -0.22 16.64 -23.49
N SER A 34 -0.34 16.99 -24.77
CA SER A 34 -1.58 17.49 -25.35
C SER A 34 -2.64 16.39 -25.32
N ASP A 35 -3.75 16.62 -24.62
CA ASP A 35 -4.98 15.84 -24.81
C ASP A 35 -6.19 16.77 -24.83
N VAL A 36 -7.09 16.50 -25.76
CA VAL A 36 -8.14 17.40 -26.23
C VAL A 36 -9.38 17.19 -25.37
N ALA A 37 -9.74 18.18 -24.54
CA ALA A 37 -10.97 18.12 -23.75
C ALA A 37 -12.18 18.60 -24.58
N VAL A 38 -13.21 17.76 -24.66
CA VAL A 38 -14.53 18.09 -25.21
C VAL A 38 -15.30 18.94 -24.18
N SER A 39 -15.84 20.09 -24.62
CA SER A 39 -16.65 20.98 -23.78
C SER A 39 -17.93 20.31 -23.24
N PRO A 40 -18.36 20.62 -22.00
CA PRO A 40 -19.69 20.27 -21.52
C PRO A 40 -20.70 21.38 -21.87
N MET A 41 -21.90 21.00 -22.32
CA MET A 41 -23.09 21.85 -22.30
C MET A 41 -24.28 21.05 -21.75
N VAL A 42 -24.87 21.58 -20.69
CA VAL A 42 -26.13 21.18 -20.03
C VAL A 42 -26.96 22.48 -19.95
N PRO A 43 -28.30 22.52 -19.75
CA PRO A 43 -29.38 21.50 -19.76
C PRO A 43 -30.56 21.86 -20.71
N VAL A 44 -31.60 21.00 -20.77
CA VAL A 44 -33.00 21.29 -20.32
C VAL A 44 -34.03 20.34 -20.98
N ILE A 45 -34.66 19.50 -20.12
CA ILE A 45 -36.07 19.05 -19.95
C ILE A 45 -36.91 18.71 -21.22
N ASN A 46 -37.62 17.57 -21.26
CA ASN A 46 -39.08 17.50 -21.04
C ASN A 46 -39.52 16.08 -20.58
N GLU A 47 -40.07 15.98 -19.37
CA GLU A 47 -40.99 14.91 -18.94
C GLU A 47 -42.38 15.14 -19.56
N PRO A 48 -43.19 14.07 -19.69
CA PRO A 48 -44.30 13.92 -18.75
C PRO A 48 -44.41 12.44 -18.30
N ILE A 49 -44.95 12.10 -17.14
CA ILE A 49 -46.40 12.01 -16.89
C ILE A 49 -46.58 11.67 -15.40
N ASN A 50 -47.30 12.51 -14.65
CA ASN A 50 -48.07 12.05 -13.50
C ASN A 50 -49.39 12.83 -13.44
N ARG A 51 -50.48 12.15 -13.80
CA ARG A 51 -51.80 12.21 -13.13
C ARG A 51 -52.84 11.47 -13.97
N SER A 52 -53.48 10.45 -13.42
CA SER A 52 -54.91 10.50 -13.06
C SER A 52 -55.46 9.11 -12.78
N THR A 53 -56.40 9.10 -11.84
CA THR A 53 -57.12 8.01 -11.19
C THR A 53 -58.11 7.27 -12.11
N ASP A 54 -58.20 5.96 -11.85
CA ASP A 54 -59.43 5.17 -11.69
C ASP A 54 -60.13 4.46 -12.88
N ILE A 55 -60.60 3.25 -12.55
CA ILE A 55 -61.71 2.44 -13.13
C ILE A 55 -61.38 1.36 -14.21
N ASP A 56 -61.06 0.17 -13.68
CA ASP A 56 -61.83 -1.10 -13.76
C ASP A 56 -61.78 -2.10 -14.95
N LEU A 57 -61.59 -3.38 -14.54
CA LEU A 57 -62.01 -4.69 -15.12
C LEU A 57 -61.43 -5.10 -16.49
N LEU A 58 -60.84 -6.27 -16.73
CA LEU A 58 -60.94 -7.62 -16.12
C LEU A 58 -59.76 -8.51 -16.60
N GLN A 59 -59.57 -9.63 -15.89
CA GLN A 59 -58.79 -10.85 -16.23
C GLN A 59 -57.30 -10.92 -15.84
N GLN A 60 -57.12 -11.25 -14.55
CA GLN A 60 -56.42 -12.43 -14.03
C GLN A 60 -55.28 -13.01 -14.87
N HIS A 61 -54.05 -12.94 -14.36
CA HIS A 61 -53.14 -14.09 -14.21
C HIS A 61 -52.08 -13.73 -13.15
N SER A 62 -52.22 -14.25 -11.94
CA SER A 62 -51.32 -14.02 -10.80
C SER A 62 -50.17 -15.04 -10.81
N LEU A 63 -48.90 -14.60 -10.72
CA LEU A 63 -47.79 -15.35 -10.10
C LEU A 63 -46.68 -14.38 -9.60
N PRO A 64 -45.91 -14.78 -8.57
CA PRO A 64 -45.40 -13.86 -7.54
C PRO A 64 -44.02 -13.24 -7.80
N ILE A 65 -43.83 -12.08 -7.17
CA ILE A 65 -42.55 -11.38 -6.97
C ILE A 65 -41.53 -12.35 -6.35
N VAL A 66 -40.49 -12.68 -7.12
CA VAL A 66 -39.27 -13.28 -6.56
C VAL A 66 -38.36 -12.15 -6.10
N THR A 67 -38.48 -11.81 -4.82
CA THR A 67 -37.46 -11.05 -4.10
C THR A 67 -36.22 -11.94 -4.04
N SER A 68 -35.23 -11.67 -4.88
CA SER A 68 -33.93 -12.34 -4.83
C SER A 68 -33.27 -12.02 -3.48
N PRO A 69 -32.95 -13.02 -2.64
CA PRO A 69 -32.16 -12.78 -1.44
C PRO A 69 -30.75 -12.41 -1.88
N ASN A 70 -30.26 -11.25 -1.42
CA ASN A 70 -28.83 -10.94 -1.44
C ASN A 70 -28.12 -11.94 -0.53
N THR A 71 -27.83 -13.13 -1.03
CA THR A 71 -26.85 -14.02 -0.42
C THR A 71 -25.50 -13.35 -0.52
N PRO A 72 -24.77 -13.10 0.58
CA PRO A 72 -23.38 -12.70 0.48
C PRO A 72 -22.65 -13.87 -0.18
N THR A 73 -22.24 -13.67 -1.43
CA THR A 73 -21.34 -14.58 -2.13
C THR A 73 -20.17 -14.83 -1.20
N SER A 74 -20.09 -16.05 -0.66
CA SER A 74 -18.89 -16.56 -0.02
C SER A 74 -17.86 -16.74 -1.13
N GLN A 75 -17.27 -15.63 -1.57
CA GLN A 75 -16.06 -15.68 -2.35
C GLN A 75 -15.04 -16.31 -1.43
N SER A 76 -14.74 -17.59 -1.69
CA SER A 76 -13.48 -18.19 -1.27
C SER A 76 -12.37 -17.44 -2.00
N THR A 77 -12.11 -16.20 -1.57
CA THR A 77 -10.99 -15.40 -2.04
C THR A 77 -9.74 -16.10 -1.56
N VAL A 78 -8.96 -16.64 -2.51
CA VAL A 78 -7.62 -17.15 -2.23
C VAL A 78 -6.87 -16.06 -1.47
N GLU A 79 -6.51 -16.36 -0.23
CA GLU A 79 -5.85 -15.41 0.65
C GLU A 79 -4.49 -15.02 0.05
N THR A 80 -4.18 -13.72 0.08
CA THR A 80 -2.90 -13.24 -0.42
C THR A 80 -1.79 -13.58 0.58
N ALA A 81 -0.55 -13.74 0.12
CA ALA A 81 0.58 -14.08 0.99
C ALA A 81 0.73 -13.07 2.15
N ARG A 82 0.54 -11.78 1.85
CA ARG A 82 0.53 -10.71 2.87
C ARG A 82 -0.54 -10.94 3.94
N LEU A 83 -1.78 -11.25 3.53
CA LEU A 83 -2.87 -11.50 4.48
C LEU A 83 -2.61 -12.77 5.30
N GLN A 84 -2.03 -13.81 4.71
CA GLN A 84 -1.68 -15.03 5.43
C GLN A 84 -0.70 -14.75 6.58
N TYR A 85 0.40 -14.03 6.31
CA TYR A 85 1.33 -13.62 7.37
C TYR A 85 0.66 -12.71 8.41
N PHE A 86 -0.17 -11.77 7.94
CA PHE A 86 -0.92 -10.88 8.82
C PHE A 86 -1.84 -11.65 9.77
N ARG A 87 -2.60 -12.62 9.25
CA ARG A 87 -3.52 -13.44 10.05
C ARG A 87 -2.75 -14.31 11.04
N SER A 88 -1.75 -15.07 10.58
CA SER A 88 -0.94 -15.93 11.46
C SER A 88 -0.34 -15.13 12.61
N ARG A 89 0.34 -14.01 12.30
CA ARG A 89 0.95 -13.14 13.31
C ARG A 89 -0.06 -12.60 14.33
N ASN A 90 -1.27 -12.24 13.92
CA ASN A 90 -2.28 -11.73 14.84
C ASN A 90 -2.95 -12.86 15.65
N LYS A 91 -3.06 -14.07 15.09
CA LYS A 91 -3.47 -15.26 15.85
C LYS A 91 -2.46 -15.58 16.95
N ASP A 92 -1.17 -15.53 16.62
CA ASP A 92 -0.10 -15.79 17.59
C ASP A 92 -0.07 -14.76 18.73
N LYS A 93 -0.57 -13.55 18.47
CA LYS A 93 -0.78 -12.49 19.48
C LYS A 93 -2.06 -12.64 20.30
N GLY A 94 -2.91 -13.63 20.00
CA GLY A 94 -4.16 -13.90 20.73
C GLY A 94 -5.36 -13.08 20.28
N PHE A 95 -5.33 -12.45 19.10
CA PHE A 95 -6.52 -11.76 18.58
C PHE A 95 -7.59 -12.76 18.13
N SER A 96 -8.87 -12.41 18.36
CA SER A 96 -10.00 -13.20 17.87
C SER A 96 -10.11 -13.16 16.33
N ASP A 97 -10.64 -14.21 15.70
CA ASP A 97 -10.87 -14.23 14.24
C ASP A 97 -11.74 -13.05 13.77
N LYS A 98 -12.71 -12.61 14.59
CA LYS A 98 -13.54 -11.44 14.30
C LYS A 98 -12.69 -10.17 14.20
N THR A 99 -11.78 -9.96 15.15
CA THR A 99 -10.86 -8.82 15.15
C THR A 99 -9.90 -8.90 13.96
N ILE A 100 -9.36 -10.08 13.68
CA ILE A 100 -8.45 -10.29 12.56
C ILE A 100 -9.13 -10.00 11.22
N ASN A 101 -10.37 -10.44 11.03
CA ASN A 101 -11.14 -10.15 9.81
C ASN A 101 -11.45 -8.66 9.65
N LEU A 102 -11.79 -7.97 10.75
CA LEU A 102 -11.98 -6.52 10.73
C LEU A 102 -10.70 -5.80 10.33
N LEU A 103 -9.57 -6.13 10.95
CA LEU A 103 -8.27 -5.53 10.61
C LEU A 103 -7.86 -5.85 9.16
N SER A 104 -8.07 -7.09 8.71
CA SER A 104 -7.77 -7.52 7.34
C SER A 104 -8.55 -6.71 6.30
N SER A 105 -9.78 -6.27 6.62
CA SER A 105 -10.60 -5.45 5.72
C SER A 105 -10.04 -4.05 5.46
N SER A 106 -9.17 -3.55 6.34
CA SER A 106 -8.50 -2.26 6.17
C SER A 106 -7.26 -2.33 5.26
N VAL A 107 -6.78 -3.54 4.93
CA VAL A 107 -5.63 -3.72 4.05
C VAL A 107 -6.07 -3.50 2.60
N ASP A 108 -5.52 -2.50 1.93
CA ASP A 108 -5.94 -2.18 0.56
C ASP A 108 -5.53 -3.29 -0.44
N ASN A 109 -6.43 -3.60 -1.37
CA ASN A 109 -6.25 -4.73 -2.28
C ASN A 109 -5.11 -4.51 -3.29
N ARG A 110 -4.86 -3.27 -3.74
CA ARG A 110 -3.86 -2.98 -4.77
C ARG A 110 -2.45 -3.14 -4.20
N SER A 111 -2.15 -2.54 -3.05
CA SER A 111 -0.89 -2.72 -2.35
C SER A 111 -0.74 -4.15 -1.84
N SER A 112 -1.82 -4.79 -1.40
CA SER A 112 -1.79 -6.22 -0.99
C SER A 112 -1.29 -7.11 -2.12
N ARG A 113 -1.71 -6.90 -3.37
CA ARG A 113 -1.21 -7.66 -4.52
C ARG A 113 0.28 -7.42 -4.76
N THR A 114 0.72 -6.17 -4.78
CA THR A 114 2.13 -5.83 -5.02
C THR A 114 3.04 -6.35 -3.92
N VAL A 115 2.68 -6.13 -2.65
CA VAL A 115 3.41 -6.63 -1.48
C VAL A 115 3.41 -8.16 -1.46
N SER A 116 2.28 -8.82 -1.76
CA SER A 116 2.24 -10.28 -1.83
C SER A 116 3.10 -10.86 -2.94
N SER A 117 3.22 -10.17 -4.08
CA SER A 117 4.16 -10.56 -5.15
C SER A 117 5.60 -10.50 -4.64
N ALA A 118 5.97 -9.40 -3.96
CA ALA A 118 7.28 -9.24 -3.34
C ALA A 118 7.57 -10.32 -2.27
N ILE A 119 6.60 -10.62 -1.41
CA ILE A 119 6.69 -11.69 -0.41
C ILE A 119 6.97 -13.03 -1.08
N ARG A 120 6.25 -13.39 -2.15
CA ARG A 120 6.45 -14.68 -2.84
C ARG A 120 7.84 -14.82 -3.45
N VAL A 121 8.40 -13.73 -3.99
CA VAL A 121 9.78 -13.73 -4.50
C VAL A 121 10.77 -13.98 -3.37
N TRP A 122 10.57 -13.32 -2.23
CA TRP A 122 11.37 -13.52 -1.03
C TRP A 122 11.26 -14.94 -0.48
N GLU A 123 10.05 -15.50 -0.36
CA GLU A 123 9.81 -16.88 0.07
C GLU A 123 10.49 -17.88 -0.86
N HIS A 124 10.38 -17.67 -2.17
CA HIS A 124 11.02 -18.55 -3.15
C HIS A 124 12.54 -18.56 -2.99
N TRP A 125 13.15 -17.38 -2.78
CA TRP A 125 14.58 -17.28 -2.51
C TRP A 125 14.95 -17.91 -1.16
N CYS A 126 14.16 -17.70 -0.11
CA CYS A 126 14.40 -18.34 1.19
C CYS A 126 14.35 -19.87 1.09
N ASN A 127 13.41 -20.40 0.31
CA ASN A 127 13.26 -21.83 0.08
C ASN A 127 14.48 -22.41 -0.65
N SER A 128 15.04 -21.71 -1.64
CA SER A 128 16.26 -22.17 -2.32
C SER A 128 17.49 -22.14 -1.41
N GLN A 129 17.52 -21.20 -0.46
CA GLN A 129 18.58 -21.08 0.54
C GLN A 129 18.34 -21.92 1.81
N HIS A 130 17.20 -22.61 1.92
CA HIS A 130 16.78 -23.39 3.10
C HIS A 130 16.75 -22.57 4.41
N VAL A 131 16.25 -21.33 4.34
CA VAL A 131 16.12 -20.43 5.50
C VAL A 131 14.66 -20.06 5.75
N ASN A 132 14.34 -19.70 6.99
CA ASN A 132 12.99 -19.27 7.35
C ASN A 132 12.77 -17.79 6.93
N PRO A 133 11.73 -17.47 6.13
CA PRO A 133 11.50 -16.12 5.62
C PRO A 133 11.09 -15.08 6.68
N VAL A 134 10.73 -15.51 7.90
CA VAL A 134 10.25 -14.66 9.00
C VAL A 134 11.34 -14.39 10.04
N THR A 135 12.29 -15.32 10.22
CA THR A 135 13.24 -15.31 11.35
C THR A 135 14.71 -15.38 10.91
N CYS A 136 15.00 -15.34 9.60
CA CYS A 136 16.38 -15.43 9.15
C CYS A 136 17.22 -14.22 9.61
N PRO A 137 18.54 -14.39 9.77
CA PRO A 137 19.42 -13.30 10.16
C PRO A 137 19.58 -12.25 9.04
N ILE A 138 19.92 -11.01 9.42
CA ILE A 138 20.02 -9.86 8.51
C ILE A 138 20.96 -10.11 7.33
N ASN A 139 22.04 -10.89 7.51
CA ASN A 139 22.96 -11.21 6.42
C ASN A 139 22.27 -11.94 5.27
N LYS A 140 21.27 -12.79 5.54
CA LYS A 140 20.49 -13.46 4.50
C LYS A 140 19.60 -12.50 3.72
N ILE A 141 19.06 -11.50 4.40
CA ILE A 141 18.30 -10.43 3.74
C ILE A 141 19.22 -9.59 2.84
N CYS A 142 20.43 -9.28 3.30
CA CYS A 142 21.44 -8.58 2.49
C CYS A 142 21.88 -9.41 1.27
N GLU A 143 22.16 -10.71 1.45
CA GLU A 143 22.48 -11.63 0.37
C GLU A 143 21.37 -11.65 -0.70
N PHE A 144 20.11 -11.69 -0.28
CA PHE A 144 18.98 -11.59 -1.20
C PHE A 144 18.96 -10.27 -1.98
N PHE A 145 19.18 -9.12 -1.33
CA PHE A 145 19.23 -7.85 -2.05
C PHE A 145 20.40 -7.79 -3.04
N SER A 146 21.56 -8.33 -2.66
CA SER A 146 22.70 -8.48 -3.56
C SER A 146 22.33 -9.33 -4.77
N ASP A 147 21.69 -10.48 -4.58
CA ASP A 147 21.23 -11.35 -5.66
C ASP A 147 20.19 -10.68 -6.56
N MET A 148 19.23 -9.94 -6.00
CA MET A 148 18.25 -9.22 -6.80
C MET A 148 18.90 -8.13 -7.67
N LEU A 149 19.94 -7.47 -7.16
CA LEU A 149 20.71 -6.49 -7.93
C LEU A 149 21.53 -7.17 -9.04
N THR A 150 22.16 -8.32 -8.78
CA THR A 150 22.89 -9.07 -9.82
C THR A 150 21.95 -9.61 -10.90
N PHE A 151 20.71 -9.94 -10.55
CA PHE A 151 19.64 -10.25 -11.52
C PHE A 151 19.05 -9.02 -12.23
N GLY A 152 19.63 -7.84 -12.04
CA GLY A 152 19.26 -6.61 -12.75
C GLY A 152 17.97 -5.96 -12.26
N LYS A 153 17.51 -6.25 -11.03
CA LYS A 153 16.36 -5.53 -10.45
C LYS A 153 16.74 -4.08 -10.13
N SER A 154 15.81 -3.16 -10.39
CA SER A 154 16.01 -1.75 -10.08
C SER A 154 15.98 -1.50 -8.56
N TYR A 155 16.62 -0.42 -8.09
CA TYR A 155 16.57 -0.01 -6.68
C TYR A 155 15.14 0.22 -6.17
N ASN A 156 14.23 0.71 -7.01
CA ASN A 156 12.81 0.85 -6.65
C ASN A 156 12.16 -0.52 -6.37
N THR A 157 12.52 -1.54 -7.16
CA THR A 157 12.09 -2.91 -6.92
C THR A 157 12.68 -3.45 -5.60
N ILE A 158 13.96 -3.19 -5.34
CA ILE A 158 14.62 -3.56 -4.07
C ILE A 158 13.91 -2.90 -2.88
N ALA A 159 13.55 -1.62 -2.96
CA ALA A 159 12.80 -0.92 -1.92
C ALA A 159 11.42 -1.55 -1.69
N GLY A 160 10.77 -2.03 -2.76
CA GLY A 160 9.54 -2.82 -2.68
C GLY A 160 9.73 -4.13 -1.91
N TYR A 161 10.80 -4.87 -2.21
CA TYR A 161 11.14 -6.08 -1.45
C TYR A 161 11.46 -5.76 0.02
N ARG A 162 12.26 -4.73 0.29
CA ARG A 162 12.57 -4.26 1.66
C ARG A 162 11.31 -3.97 2.45
N SER A 163 10.35 -3.27 1.85
CA SER A 163 9.08 -2.93 2.49
C SER A 163 8.26 -4.19 2.81
N ALA A 164 8.21 -5.13 1.86
CA ALA A 164 7.50 -6.40 2.05
C ALA A 164 8.12 -7.27 3.14
N ILE A 165 9.45 -7.41 3.14
CA ILE A 165 10.19 -8.17 4.16
C ILE A 165 10.00 -7.52 5.53
N SER A 166 10.06 -6.19 5.64
CA SER A 166 9.81 -5.47 6.90
C SER A 166 8.44 -5.74 7.50
N GLU A 167 7.45 -5.99 6.65
CA GLU A 167 6.09 -6.28 7.10
C GLU A 167 5.98 -7.68 7.71
N ILE A 168 6.63 -8.68 7.13
CA ILE A 168 6.46 -10.09 7.54
C ILE A 168 7.56 -10.61 8.47
N HIS A 169 8.75 -10.03 8.41
CA HIS A 169 9.89 -10.45 9.19
C HIS A 169 9.75 -10.03 10.65
N GLU A 170 10.31 -10.83 11.56
CA GLU A 170 10.48 -10.44 12.95
C GLU A 170 11.48 -9.29 13.08
N ARG A 171 11.44 -8.60 14.22
CA ARG A 171 12.39 -7.51 14.48
C ARG A 171 13.79 -8.08 14.67
N ILE A 172 14.76 -7.43 14.04
CA ILE A 172 16.18 -7.72 14.20
C ILE A 172 16.78 -6.58 15.02
N ASP A 173 17.44 -6.91 16.13
CA ASP A 173 17.96 -5.94 17.11
C ASP A 173 16.90 -4.96 17.62
N ASN A 174 15.65 -5.44 17.77
CA ASN A 174 14.46 -4.66 18.13
C ASN A 174 14.01 -3.63 17.06
N PHE A 175 14.65 -3.58 15.89
CA PHE A 175 14.26 -2.74 14.76
C PHE A 175 13.60 -3.54 13.64
N SER A 176 12.78 -2.86 12.83
CA SER A 176 12.26 -3.47 11.60
C SER A 176 13.36 -3.53 10.55
N VAL A 177 13.33 -4.54 9.68
CA VAL A 177 14.32 -4.71 8.61
C VAL A 177 14.48 -3.45 7.76
N GLY A 178 13.41 -2.71 7.50
CA GLY A 178 13.43 -1.53 6.65
C GLY A 178 14.05 -0.27 7.28
N THR A 179 14.45 -0.34 8.55
CA THR A 179 15.11 0.73 9.30
C THR A 179 16.63 0.58 9.34
N HIS A 180 17.15 -0.62 9.04
CA HIS A 180 18.58 -0.89 8.85
C HIS A 180 19.05 -0.36 7.49
#